data_AF-A0A2C9L4K5-F1
#
_entry.id   AF-A0A2C9L4K5-F1
#
_cell.length_a   1.000
_cell.length_b   1.000
_cell.length_c   1.000
_cell.angle_alpha   90.00
_cell.angle_beta   90.00
_cell.angle_gamma   90.00
#
_symmetry.space_group_name_H-M   'P 1'
#
loop_
_entity.id
_entity.type
_entity.pdbx_description
1 polymer ?
#
loop_
_entity_poly.entity_id
_entity_poly.type
_entity_poly.pdbx_seq_one_letter_code
_entity_poly.pdbx_strand_id
1 'polypeptide(L)'
;TAGDCTSDPTKYLDYNYLRCATNIGRYYVPVLMGVYVMITNILIFNLLIAKFNSTIQKVESRAEIFWQLQSYELTDEYSRKIFLPPPFFMITILIIISRKWNENIFTKAFEKKVLKRLSRLERLALDESETIMR
;
A
#
# COMPACT_ATOMS: atom_id res chain seq x y z
N THR A 1 46.96 -23.78 0.54
CA THR A 1 48.26 -23.68 1.23
C THR A 1 48.01 -23.04 2.58
N ALA A 2 47.95 -23.85 3.65
CA ALA A 2 47.85 -23.32 5.00
C ALA A 2 49.14 -22.54 5.29
N GLY A 3 49.05 -21.23 5.51
CA GLY A 3 50.21 -20.44 5.91
C GLY A 3 50.73 -20.95 7.25
N ASP A 4 52.05 -21.04 7.39
CA ASP A 4 52.70 -21.45 8.63
C ASP A 4 52.29 -20.51 9.77
N CYS A 5 51.59 -21.04 10.77
CA CYS A 5 51.24 -20.29 11.97
C CYS A 5 52.39 -20.35 12.98
N THR A 6 52.53 -19.32 13.81
CA THR A 6 53.53 -19.26 14.88
C THR A 6 52.89 -19.00 16.24
N SER A 7 53.52 -19.53 17.29
CA SER A 7 53.14 -19.26 18.69
C SER A 7 54.04 -18.22 19.36
N ASP A 8 55.06 -17.73 18.65
CA ASP A 8 56.03 -16.76 19.16
C ASP A 8 55.47 -15.32 19.10
N PRO A 9 55.38 -14.60 20.24
CA PRO A 9 54.88 -13.22 20.30
C PRO A 9 55.59 -12.25 19.38
N THR A 10 56.90 -12.40 19.21
CA THR A 10 57.67 -11.47 18.38
C THR A 10 57.28 -11.56 16.90
N LYS A 11 56.80 -12.73 16.44
CA LYS A 11 56.50 -12.99 15.04
C LYS A 11 55.04 -12.68 14.65
N TYR A 12 54.08 -12.93 15.52
CA TYR A 12 52.67 -12.62 15.21
C TYR A 12 52.29 -11.16 15.49
N LEU A 13 53.09 -10.40 16.25
CA LEU A 13 52.90 -8.96 16.45
C LEU A 13 53.32 -8.13 15.24
N ASP A 14 54.16 -8.68 14.38
CA ASP A 14 54.65 -8.06 13.14
C ASP A 14 53.71 -8.28 11.95
N TYR A 15 52.54 -8.93 12.18
CA TYR A 15 51.51 -9.30 11.18
C TYR A 15 51.98 -10.14 9.98
N ASN A 16 53.27 -10.47 9.93
CA ASN A 16 53.89 -11.32 8.90
C ASN A 16 53.57 -12.81 9.08
N TYR A 17 53.11 -13.21 10.26
CA TYR A 17 52.76 -14.61 10.59
C TYR A 17 51.44 -14.69 11.33
N LEU A 18 50.63 -15.71 11.02
CA LEU A 18 49.36 -15.94 11.72
C LEU A 18 49.59 -16.56 13.10
N ARG A 19 48.82 -16.15 14.11
CA ARG A 19 48.86 -16.77 15.44
C ARG A 19 48.21 -18.15 15.40
N CYS A 20 48.90 -19.17 15.89
CA CYS A 20 48.30 -20.51 16.02
C CYS A 20 47.18 -20.53 17.07
N ALA A 21 46.12 -21.29 16.79
CA ALA A 21 45.08 -21.56 17.78
C ALA A 21 45.65 -22.38 18.95
N THR A 22 45.29 -22.02 20.17
CA THR A 22 45.62 -22.82 21.36
C THR A 22 44.90 -24.16 21.33
N ASN A 23 45.41 -25.19 22.01
CA ASN A 23 44.77 -26.51 22.08
C ASN A 23 43.32 -26.43 22.59
N ILE A 24 43.08 -25.54 23.56
CA ILE A 24 41.76 -25.23 24.09
C ILE A 24 40.94 -24.49 23.02
N GLY A 25 41.48 -23.41 22.44
CA GLY A 25 40.78 -22.63 21.41
C GLY A 25 40.33 -23.47 20.21
N ARG A 26 41.11 -24.47 19.79
CA ARG A 26 40.78 -25.37 18.68
C ARG A 26 39.46 -26.11 18.89
N TYR A 27 39.13 -26.49 20.12
CA TYR A 27 37.88 -27.21 20.44
C TYR A 27 36.75 -26.26 20.81
N TYR A 28 37.01 -25.28 21.67
CA TYR A 28 35.95 -24.42 22.20
C TYR A 28 35.45 -23.37 21.20
N VAL A 29 36.32 -22.80 20.36
CA VAL A 29 35.93 -21.76 19.38
C VAL A 29 34.88 -22.26 18.38
N PRO A 30 35.04 -23.42 17.70
CA PRO A 30 34.02 -23.90 16.77
C PRO A 30 32.71 -24.27 17.48
N VAL A 31 32.78 -24.83 18.70
CA VAL A 31 31.59 -25.17 19.49
C VAL A 31 30.81 -23.90 19.87
N LEU A 32 31.48 -22.88 20.39
CA LEU A 32 30.87 -21.61 20.75
C LEU A 32 30.29 -20.89 19.53
N MET A 33 30.99 -20.93 18.39
CA MET A 33 30.48 -20.39 17.12
C MET A 33 29.22 -21.12 16.67
N GLY A 34 29.19 -22.45 16.74
CA GLY A 34 28.01 -23.24 16.41
C GLY A 34 26.81 -22.90 17.31
N VAL A 35 27.02 -22.82 18.62
CA VAL A 35 25.98 -22.43 19.59
C VAL A 35 25.50 -21.00 19.34
N TYR A 36 26.40 -20.05 19.08
CA TYR A 36 26.04 -18.69 18.73
C TYR A 36 25.16 -18.63 17.48
N VAL A 37 25.55 -19.32 16.41
CA VAL A 37 24.77 -19.40 15.16
C VAL A 37 23.43 -20.09 15.41
N MET A 38 23.37 -21.15 16.23
CA MET A 38 22.13 -21.83 16.59
C MET A 38 21.16 -20.91 17.33
N ILE A 39 21.64 -20.22 18.39
CA ILE A 39 20.83 -19.31 19.20
C ILE A 39 20.31 -18.16 18.33
N THR A 40 21.19 -17.53 17.54
CA THR A 40 20.79 -16.43 16.66
C THR A 40 19.78 -16.87 15.61
N ASN A 41 19.93 -18.04 14.97
CA ASN A 41 18.96 -18.53 14.01
C ASN A 41 17.60 -18.82 14.66
N ILE A 42 17.57 -19.50 15.81
CA ILE A 42 16.33 -19.79 16.53
C ILE A 42 15.65 -18.50 16.99
N LEU A 43 16.42 -17.57 17.56
CA LEU A 43 15.92 -16.29 18.04
C LEU A 43 15.41 -15.42 16.88
N ILE A 44 16.17 -15.29 15.80
CA ILE A 44 15.75 -14.53 14.62
C ILE A 44 14.52 -15.17 14.00
N PHE A 45 14.47 -16.49 13.83
CA PHE A 45 13.29 -17.17 13.29
C PHE A 45 12.05 -16.96 14.16
N ASN A 46 12.17 -17.12 15.48
CA ASN A 46 11.07 -16.91 16.43
C ASN A 46 10.59 -15.45 16.41
N LEU A 47 11.51 -14.48 16.38
CA LEU A 47 11.16 -13.05 16.31
C LEU A 47 10.60 -12.66 14.93
N LEU A 48 11.10 -13.28 13.86
CA LEU A 48 10.63 -13.06 12.49
C LEU A 48 9.20 -13.56 12.34
N ILE A 49 8.91 -14.77 12.83
CA ILE A 49 7.55 -15.30 12.89
C ILE A 49 6.67 -14.39 13.75
N ALA A 50 7.12 -13.95 14.91
CA ALA A 50 6.35 -13.03 15.75
C ALA A 50 6.04 -11.71 15.05
N LYS A 51 7.01 -11.15 14.32
CA LYS A 51 6.85 -9.92 13.52
C LYS A 51 5.89 -10.14 12.35
N PHE A 52 5.97 -11.28 11.67
CA PHE A 52 5.05 -11.62 10.59
C PHE A 52 3.65 -11.88 11.10
N ASN A 53 3.45 -12.67 12.15
CA ASN A 53 2.14 -12.94 12.73
C ASN A 53 1.42 -11.65 13.14
N SER A 54 2.13 -10.71 13.77
CA SER A 54 1.55 -9.40 14.11
C SER A 54 1.22 -8.56 12.87
N THR A 55 2.06 -8.63 11.83
CA THR A 55 1.84 -7.86 10.60
C THR A 55 0.71 -8.46 9.77
N ILE A 56 0.63 -9.78 9.66
CA ILE A 56 -0.46 -10.51 8.99
C ILE A 56 -1.78 -10.15 9.66
N GLN A 57 -1.90 -10.17 10.98
CA GLN A 57 -3.12 -9.75 11.68
C GLN A 57 -3.50 -8.27 11.42
N LYS A 58 -2.51 -7.37 11.38
CA LYS A 58 -2.73 -5.94 11.08
C LYS A 58 -3.06 -5.67 9.61
N VAL A 59 -2.63 -6.56 8.71
CA VAL A 59 -2.89 -6.48 7.27
C VAL A 59 -4.22 -7.17 6.94
N GLU A 60 -4.53 -8.35 7.48
CA GLU A 60 -5.80 -9.05 7.28
C GLU A 60 -7.00 -8.20 7.71
N SER A 61 -6.94 -7.58 8.90
CA SER A 61 -8.00 -6.67 9.38
C SER A 61 -8.27 -5.47 8.46
N ARG A 62 -7.30 -5.08 7.62
CA ARG A 62 -7.47 -4.03 6.60
C ARG A 62 -7.70 -4.60 5.21
N ALA A 63 -7.23 -5.80 4.93
CA ALA A 63 -7.31 -6.47 3.65
C ALA A 63 -8.72 -7.03 3.40
N GLU A 64 -9.47 -7.42 4.43
CA GLU A 64 -10.87 -7.84 4.28
C GLU A 64 -11.76 -6.68 3.81
N ILE A 65 -11.60 -5.50 4.44
CA ILE A 65 -12.30 -4.28 4.03
C ILE A 65 -11.83 -3.85 2.64
N PHE A 66 -10.53 -3.92 2.36
CA PHE A 66 -9.98 -3.61 1.04
C PHE A 66 -10.49 -4.59 -0.04
N TRP A 67 -10.57 -5.88 0.26
CA TRP A 67 -11.11 -6.91 -0.64
C TRP A 67 -12.59 -6.69 -0.91
N GLN A 68 -13.37 -6.37 0.12
CA GLN A 68 -14.79 -6.04 -0.03
C GLN A 68 -14.99 -4.72 -0.78
N LEU A 69 -14.18 -3.71 -0.53
CA LEU A 69 -14.21 -2.43 -1.25
C LEU A 69 -13.84 -2.63 -2.73
N GLN A 70 -12.75 -3.35 -3.00
CA GLN A 70 -12.31 -3.63 -4.37
C GLN A 70 -13.31 -4.53 -5.10
N SER A 71 -13.86 -5.54 -4.44
CA SER A 71 -14.89 -6.41 -5.02
C SER A 71 -16.20 -5.67 -5.24
N TYR A 72 -16.55 -4.71 -4.39
CA TYR A 72 -17.71 -3.84 -4.56
C TYR A 72 -17.50 -2.87 -5.71
N GLU A 73 -16.34 -2.21 -5.81
CA GLU A 73 -15.97 -1.34 -6.92
C GLU A 73 -15.96 -2.11 -8.25
N LEU A 74 -15.40 -3.32 -8.26
CA LEU A 74 -15.45 -4.23 -9.41
C LEU A 74 -16.90 -4.58 -9.77
N THR A 75 -17.71 -5.04 -8.81
CA THR A 75 -19.10 -5.46 -9.06
C THR A 75 -20.00 -4.29 -9.49
N ASP A 76 -19.80 -3.11 -8.93
CA ASP A 76 -20.49 -1.87 -9.29
C ASP A 76 -20.07 -1.39 -10.69
N GLU A 77 -18.79 -1.49 -11.02
CA GLU A 77 -18.29 -1.23 -12.38
C GLU A 77 -18.84 -2.25 -13.39
N TYR A 78 -18.89 -3.54 -13.03
CA TYR A 78 -19.48 -4.61 -13.85
C TYR A 78 -21.00 -4.47 -14.00
N SER A 79 -21.73 -4.02 -12.97
CA SER A 79 -23.18 -3.83 -13.05
C SER A 79 -23.57 -2.60 -13.88
N ARG A 80 -22.72 -1.57 -13.89
CA ARG A 80 -22.90 -0.39 -14.75
C ARG A 80 -22.45 -0.61 -16.19
N LYS A 81 -21.56 -1.58 -16.45
CA LYS A 81 -21.21 -2.03 -17.79
C LYS A 81 -22.25 -3.03 -18.26
N ILE A 82 -23.04 -2.62 -19.26
CA ILE A 82 -24.01 -3.48 -19.96
C ILE A 82 -23.39 -4.86 -20.23
N PHE A 83 -24.08 -5.92 -19.81
CA PHE A 83 -23.75 -7.36 -19.84
C PHE A 83 -23.36 -7.95 -21.22
N LEU A 84 -23.10 -7.13 -22.23
CA LEU A 84 -22.87 -7.59 -23.58
C LEU A 84 -21.41 -8.05 -23.77
N PRO A 85 -21.20 -9.29 -24.24
CA PRO A 85 -19.86 -9.80 -24.51
C PRO A 85 -19.17 -8.91 -25.58
N PRO A 86 -17.83 -8.96 -25.65
CA PRO A 86 -17.00 -8.17 -26.58
C PRO A 86 -17.50 -7.99 -28.02
N PRO A 87 -18.24 -8.92 -28.67
CA PRO A 87 -18.77 -8.70 -30.03
C PRO A 87 -19.84 -7.60 -30.22
N PHE A 88 -20.45 -7.03 -29.18
CA PHE A 88 -21.56 -6.06 -29.35
C PHE A 88 -21.26 -4.62 -28.86
N PHE A 89 -20.02 -4.18 -29.03
CA PHE A 89 -19.53 -2.87 -28.58
C PHE A 89 -20.21 -1.67 -29.28
N MET A 90 -20.54 -1.77 -30.57
CA MET A 90 -21.03 -0.63 -31.35
C MET A 90 -22.44 -0.18 -30.92
N ILE A 91 -23.34 -1.14 -30.67
CA ILE A 91 -24.73 -0.85 -30.27
C ILE A 91 -24.75 -0.25 -28.85
N THR A 92 -23.90 -0.77 -27.97
CA THR A 92 -23.80 -0.28 -26.58
C THR A 92 -23.22 1.13 -26.52
N ILE A 93 -22.21 1.47 -27.33
CA ILE A 93 -21.69 2.84 -27.42
C ILE A 93 -22.76 3.83 -27.90
N LEU A 94 -23.55 3.50 -28.92
CA LEU A 94 -24.59 4.40 -29.44
C LEU A 94 -25.68 4.69 -28.39
N ILE A 95 -26.06 3.68 -27.61
CA ILE A 95 -27.05 3.83 -26.52
C ILE A 95 -26.45 4.64 -25.36
N ILE A 96 -25.18 4.41 -24.99
CA ILE A 96 -24.51 5.17 -23.92
C ILE A 96 -24.31 6.63 -24.32
N ILE A 97 -23.88 6.90 -25.56
CA ILE A 97 -23.71 8.26 -26.07
C ILE A 97 -25.05 8.99 -26.05
N SER A 98 -26.12 8.37 -26.57
CA SER A 98 -27.45 9.01 -26.58
C SER A 98 -28.01 9.27 -25.18
N ARG A 99 -27.86 8.32 -24.23
CA ARG A 99 -28.24 8.54 -22.82
C ARG A 99 -27.43 9.66 -22.16
N LYS A 100 -26.09 9.65 -22.31
CA LYS A 100 -25.20 10.64 -21.70
C LYS A 100 -25.40 12.03 -22.28
N TRP A 101 -25.77 12.13 -23.55
CA TRP A 101 -26.16 13.39 -24.18
C TRP A 101 -27.45 13.94 -23.56
N ASN A 102 -28.46 13.09 -23.37
CA ASN A 102 -29.73 13.48 -22.79
C ASN A 102 -29.61 13.92 -21.31
N GLU A 103 -28.86 13.17 -20.49
CA GLU A 103 -28.62 13.52 -19.09
C GLU A 103 -27.84 14.84 -18.96
N ASN A 104 -26.79 15.05 -19.77
CA ASN A 104 -26.04 16.31 -19.76
C ASN A 104 -26.88 17.50 -20.24
N ILE A 105 -27.75 17.32 -21.23
CA ILE A 105 -28.70 18.35 -21.67
C ILE A 105 -29.65 18.71 -20.52
N PHE A 106 -30.17 17.71 -19.80
CA PHE A 106 -31.15 17.89 -18.74
C PHE A 106 -30.53 18.61 -17.53
N THR A 107 -29.35 18.18 -17.08
CA THR A 107 -28.65 18.80 -15.94
C THR A 107 -28.30 20.25 -16.24
N LYS A 108 -27.78 20.55 -17.44
CA LYS A 108 -27.50 21.93 -17.86
C LYS A 108 -28.77 22.78 -17.98
N ALA A 109 -29.88 22.20 -18.43
CA ALA A 109 -31.16 22.89 -18.50
C ALA A 109 -31.75 23.17 -17.09
N PHE A 110 -31.59 22.24 -16.17
CA PHE A 110 -32.03 22.37 -14.78
C PHE A 110 -31.20 23.43 -14.03
N GLU A 111 -29.88 23.37 -14.14
CA GLU A 111 -28.96 24.33 -13.52
C GLU A 111 -29.27 25.76 -13.98
N LYS A 112 -29.46 25.96 -15.30
CA LYS A 112 -29.88 27.27 -15.84
C LYS A 112 -31.23 27.73 -15.28
N LYS A 113 -32.18 26.82 -15.07
CA LYS A 113 -33.50 27.16 -14.52
C LYS A 113 -33.41 27.56 -13.04
N VAL A 114 -32.57 26.88 -12.25
CA VAL A 114 -32.33 27.18 -10.83
C VAL A 114 -31.59 28.51 -10.67
N LEU A 115 -30.49 28.73 -11.40
CA LEU A 115 -29.74 29.99 -11.37
C LEU A 115 -30.60 31.20 -11.79
N LYS A 116 -31.53 31.00 -12.72
CA LYS A 116 -32.51 32.05 -13.10
C LYS A 116 -33.54 32.37 -12.00
N ARG A 117 -33.79 31.45 -11.07
CA ARG A 117 -34.64 31.72 -9.89
C ARG A 117 -33.83 32.35 -8.76
N LEU A 118 -32.61 31.87 -8.51
CA LEU A 118 -31.71 32.44 -7.50
C LEU A 118 -31.41 33.92 -7.78
N SER A 119 -31.07 34.27 -9.02
CA SER A 119 -30.88 35.68 -9.42
C SER A 119 -32.15 36.55 -9.32
N ARG A 120 -33.35 35.96 -9.23
CA ARG A 120 -34.58 36.71 -8.95
C ARG A 120 -34.77 36.92 -7.45
N LEU A 121 -34.49 35.90 -6.64
CA LEU A 121 -34.57 36.00 -5.18
C LEU A 121 -33.51 36.95 -4.62
N GLU A 122 -32.29 36.91 -5.16
CA GLU A 122 -31.21 37.82 -4.78
C GLU A 122 -31.57 39.29 -5.05
N ARG A 123 -32.26 39.56 -6.17
CA ARG A 123 -32.79 40.91 -6.46
C ARG A 123 -33.90 41.34 -5.50
N LEU A 124 -34.81 40.44 -5.14
CA LEU A 124 -35.88 40.75 -4.18
C LEU A 124 -35.33 41.00 -2.76
N ALA A 125 -34.31 40.25 -2.35
CA ALA A 125 -33.66 40.43 -1.06
C ALA A 125 -32.87 41.74 -0.97
N LEU A 126 -32.29 42.21 -2.08
CA LEU A 126 -31.63 43.52 -2.15
C LEU A 126 -32.64 44.67 -2.02
N ASP A 127 -33.80 44.59 -2.69
CA ASP A 127 -34.86 45.58 -2.57
C ASP A 127 -35.40 45.67 -1.12
N GLU A 128 -35.60 44.52 -0.44
CA GLU A 128 -36.06 44.49 0.95
C GLU A 128 -35.05 45.17 1.90
N SER A 129 -33.75 44.97 1.67
CA SER A 129 -32.69 45.59 2.48
C SER A 129 -32.61 47.11 2.31
N GLU A 130 -32.87 47.65 1.11
CA GLU A 130 -32.94 49.09 0.89
C GLU A 130 -34.17 49.73 1.55
N THR A 131 -35.24 48.97 1.72
CA THR A 131 -36.47 49.46 2.37
C THR A 131 -36.32 49.57 3.89
N ILE A 132 -35.48 48.74 4.51
CA ILE A 132 -35.23 48.75 5.98
C ILE A 132 -34.25 49.87 6.38
N MET A 133 -33.41 50.34 5.45
CA MET A 133 -32.48 51.45 5.68
C MET A 133 -33.08 52.85 5.47
N ARG A 134 -34.36 52.94 5.07
CA ARG A 134 -35.06 54.20 4.78
C ARG A 134 -36.16 54.45 5.80
#